data_AF-A0A507CDL4-F1
#
_entry.id   AF-A0A507CDL4-F1
#
_cell.length_a   1.000
_cell.length_b   1.000
_cell.length_c   1.000
_cell.angle_alpha   90.00
_cell.angle_beta   90.00
_cell.angle_gamma   90.00
#
_symmetry.space_group_name_H-M   'P 1'
#
loop_
_entity.id
_entity.type
_entity.pdbx_description
1 polymer ?
#
loop_
_entity_poly.entity_id
_entity_poly.type
_entity_poly.pdbx_seq_one_letter_code
_entity_poly.pdbx_strand_id
1 'polypeptide(L)'
;MQEAPPSPLLATYLSFGLYFGTLLFALATCLARAMSFPVTLKSGVYLLIASASANITWLEIIRWMESLLADYQAKTGGSFTDWMQRVDIFDAAYALVVNTTEKWWWSSQHLLFTVSVMIFFWREGIHRALSYPFIPVSKEAAEIALPRSKRSSKKAEPAPAVTGERLSIWFANTFVFVLLGFLGAISTCLALFLIQHNPSLKSHTLRIKDVQPTAALNTFILMSVTSIAATIILEPGTFAFFWNLRALHLFLILPIILDSGTSWFKVLRSPLSPPSVDDETTKTPVKQNRLSKSKKPGKPRRKWEVKDLYNLVGFMSLVSHLTLTAFYFARYGGTVTELIRAVFDNHCQTSITADYLFAMVAVVVFMITETRRLSINGGLVFWMMLSMPLLSSSSIFPFYLALRETAMLQQISEEADEKRK
;
A
#
# COMPACT_ATOMS: atom_id res chain seq x y z
N MET A 1 -8.23 3.05 34.36
CA MET A 1 -8.71 4.10 33.44
C MET A 1 -9.33 5.18 34.29
N GLN A 2 -8.82 6.42 34.24
CA GLN A 2 -9.60 7.56 34.72
C GLN A 2 -10.85 7.65 33.83
N GLU A 3 -12.03 7.82 34.42
CA GLU A 3 -13.25 8.01 33.64
C GLU A 3 -13.13 9.32 32.85
N ALA A 4 -13.07 9.21 31.53
CA ALA A 4 -13.23 10.37 30.67
C ALA A 4 -14.65 10.93 30.85
N PRO A 5 -14.85 12.26 30.80
CA PRO A 5 -16.19 12.82 30.79
C PRO A 5 -16.96 12.26 29.57
N PRO A 6 -18.26 11.96 29.72
CA PRO A 6 -19.05 11.40 28.63
C PRO A 6 -19.03 12.34 27.43
N SER A 7 -18.68 11.82 26.25
CA SER A 7 -18.80 12.57 25.01
C SER A 7 -20.28 12.71 24.63
N PRO A 8 -20.66 13.79 23.92
CA PRO A 8 -21.99 13.89 23.35
C PRO A 8 -22.28 12.66 22.49
N LEU A 9 -23.43 12.01 22.72
CA LEU A 9 -23.82 10.78 22.02
C LEU A 9 -23.72 10.92 20.49
N LEU A 10 -24.12 12.08 19.97
CA LEU A 10 -24.03 12.40 18.55
C LEU A 10 -22.59 12.38 18.03
N ALA A 11 -21.63 12.88 18.80
CA ALA A 11 -20.22 12.89 18.43
C ALA A 11 -19.66 11.46 18.36
N THR A 12 -20.05 10.60 19.31
CA THR A 12 -19.68 9.18 19.29
C THR A 12 -20.26 8.48 18.06
N TYR A 13 -21.57 8.59 17.81
CA TYR A 13 -22.19 7.96 16.64
C TYR A 13 -21.62 8.50 15.33
N LEU A 14 -21.32 9.79 15.25
CA LEU A 14 -20.68 10.37 14.07
C LEU A 14 -19.28 9.80 13.86
N SER A 15 -18.47 9.69 14.92
CA SER A 15 -17.11 9.10 14.83
C SER A 15 -17.15 7.65 14.35
N PHE A 16 -17.99 6.81 14.99
CA PHE A 16 -18.18 5.42 14.59
C PHE A 16 -18.73 5.31 13.17
N GLY A 17 -19.78 6.08 12.86
CA GLY A 17 -20.41 6.09 11.53
C GLY A 17 -19.43 6.51 10.43
N LEU A 18 -18.59 7.51 10.69
CA LEU A 18 -17.55 7.94 9.75
C LEU A 18 -16.48 6.86 9.59
N TYR A 19 -16.02 6.24 10.68
CA TYR A 19 -15.02 5.18 10.63
C TYR A 19 -15.52 3.97 9.85
N PHE A 20 -16.64 3.37 10.28
CA PHE A 20 -17.20 2.17 9.66
C PHE A 20 -17.75 2.45 8.27
N GLY A 21 -18.34 3.64 8.04
CA GLY A 21 -18.77 4.08 6.73
C GLY A 21 -17.60 4.18 5.74
N THR A 22 -16.49 4.79 6.16
CA THR A 22 -15.27 4.90 5.33
C THR A 22 -14.66 3.53 5.06
N LEU A 23 -14.60 2.66 6.07
CA LEU A 23 -14.12 1.28 5.93
C LEU A 23 -14.97 0.48 4.93
N LEU A 24 -16.29 0.46 5.09
CA LEU A 24 -17.19 -0.29 4.20
C LEU A 24 -17.15 0.25 2.78
N PHE A 25 -17.12 1.58 2.63
CA PHE A 25 -16.94 2.23 1.33
C PHE A 25 -15.61 1.83 0.68
N ALA A 26 -14.51 1.84 1.43
CA ALA A 26 -13.20 1.46 0.92
C ALA A 26 -13.15 -0.02 0.54
N LEU A 27 -13.69 -0.91 1.39
CA LEU A 27 -13.78 -2.34 1.11
C LEU A 27 -14.61 -2.61 -0.16
N ALA A 28 -15.80 -2.02 -0.27
CA ALA A 28 -16.67 -2.19 -1.43
C ALA A 28 -15.99 -1.71 -2.72
N THR A 29 -15.31 -0.56 -2.67
CA THR A 29 -14.59 -0.01 -3.82
C THR A 29 -13.40 -0.88 -4.20
N CYS A 30 -12.57 -1.31 -3.24
CA CYS A 30 -11.44 -2.21 -3.47
C CYS A 30 -11.89 -3.55 -4.05
N LEU A 31 -12.98 -4.12 -3.52
CA LEU A 31 -13.55 -5.38 -3.99
C LEU A 31 -14.13 -5.23 -5.41
N ALA A 32 -14.93 -4.20 -5.67
CA ALA A 32 -15.46 -3.92 -7.01
C ALA A 32 -14.34 -3.80 -8.04
N ARG A 33 -13.24 -3.13 -7.68
CA ARG A 33 -12.04 -3.02 -8.52
C ARG A 33 -11.29 -4.34 -8.67
N ALA A 34 -11.17 -5.15 -7.63
CA ALA A 34 -10.58 -6.47 -7.74
C ALA A 34 -11.39 -7.38 -8.68
N MET A 35 -12.72 -7.31 -8.58
CA MET A 35 -13.65 -8.11 -9.37
C MET A 35 -13.85 -7.59 -10.81
N SER A 36 -13.39 -6.38 -11.15
CA SER A 36 -13.42 -5.89 -12.54
C SER A 36 -12.38 -6.57 -13.45
N PHE A 37 -11.51 -7.42 -12.89
CA PHE A 37 -10.53 -8.20 -13.64
C PHE A 37 -10.99 -9.65 -13.82
N PRO A 38 -10.56 -10.34 -14.89
CA PRO A 38 -10.83 -11.76 -15.05
C PRO A 38 -10.38 -12.56 -13.82
N VAL A 39 -11.28 -13.39 -13.29
CA VAL A 39 -10.98 -14.25 -12.14
C VAL A 39 -10.07 -15.38 -12.61
N THR A 40 -8.80 -15.30 -12.23
CA THR A 40 -7.82 -16.37 -12.43
C THR A 40 -7.68 -17.21 -11.16
N LEU A 41 -7.03 -18.37 -11.24
CA LEU A 41 -6.68 -19.16 -10.04
C LEU A 41 -5.90 -18.33 -9.01
N LYS A 42 -4.95 -17.51 -9.47
CA LYS A 42 -4.19 -16.57 -8.63
C LYS A 42 -5.13 -15.56 -7.96
N SER A 43 -6.08 -14.99 -8.69
CA SER A 43 -7.09 -14.09 -8.15
C SER A 43 -7.95 -14.77 -7.08
N GLY A 44 -8.33 -16.03 -7.30
CA GLY A 44 -9.06 -16.85 -6.34
C GLY A 44 -8.29 -17.05 -5.03
N VAL A 45 -6.99 -17.37 -5.11
CA VAL A 45 -6.12 -17.51 -3.92
C VAL A 45 -6.07 -16.21 -3.12
N TYR A 46 -5.87 -15.07 -3.77
CA TYR A 46 -5.88 -13.78 -3.05
C TYR A 46 -7.25 -13.41 -2.51
N LEU A 47 -8.35 -13.73 -3.20
CA LEU A 47 -9.69 -13.48 -2.70
C LEU A 47 -9.97 -14.30 -1.44
N LEU A 48 -9.51 -15.56 -1.40
CA LEU A 48 -9.58 -16.41 -0.22
C LEU A 48 -8.75 -15.84 0.94
N ILE A 49 -7.51 -15.40 0.69
CA ILE A 49 -6.66 -14.74 1.70
C ILE A 49 -7.34 -13.46 2.22
N ALA A 50 -7.86 -12.63 1.32
CA ALA A 50 -8.52 -11.37 1.67
C ALA A 50 -9.76 -11.62 2.54
N SER A 51 -10.56 -12.60 2.16
CA SER A 51 -11.79 -12.98 2.86
C SER A 51 -11.47 -13.58 4.23
N ALA A 52 -10.55 -14.54 4.29
CA ALA A 52 -10.15 -15.18 5.56
C ALA A 52 -9.59 -14.15 6.54
N SER A 53 -8.72 -13.27 6.05
CA SER A 53 -8.16 -12.20 6.88
C SER A 53 -9.22 -11.23 7.40
N ALA A 54 -10.10 -10.73 6.52
CA ALA A 54 -11.15 -9.81 6.92
C ALA A 54 -12.04 -10.46 7.99
N ASN A 55 -12.45 -11.71 7.79
CA ASN A 55 -13.30 -12.42 8.73
C ASN A 55 -12.62 -12.63 10.09
N ILE A 56 -11.36 -13.11 10.11
CA ILE A 56 -10.67 -13.40 11.38
C ILE A 56 -10.31 -12.12 12.13
N THR A 57 -9.76 -11.12 11.44
CA THR A 57 -9.41 -9.81 12.02
C THR A 57 -10.64 -9.16 12.66
N TRP A 58 -11.74 -9.08 11.92
CA TRP A 58 -12.96 -8.45 12.43
C TRP A 58 -13.68 -9.28 13.50
N LEU A 59 -13.64 -10.61 13.43
CA LEU A 59 -14.17 -11.47 14.49
C LEU A 59 -13.47 -11.18 15.83
N GLU A 60 -12.15 -11.07 15.82
CA GLU A 60 -11.37 -10.77 17.02
C GLU A 60 -11.62 -9.34 17.52
N ILE A 61 -11.73 -8.34 16.63
CA ILE A 61 -12.12 -6.97 17.02
C ILE A 61 -13.52 -6.94 17.66
N ILE A 62 -14.49 -7.67 17.10
CA ILE A 62 -15.85 -7.75 17.66
C ILE A 62 -15.84 -8.40 19.04
N ARG A 63 -15.16 -9.54 19.20
CA ARG A 63 -15.01 -10.22 20.51
C ARG A 63 -14.38 -9.31 21.55
N TRP A 64 -13.38 -8.54 21.16
CA TRP A 64 -12.76 -7.56 22.03
C TRP A 64 -13.76 -6.48 22.48
N MET A 65 -14.52 -5.88 21.55
CA MET A 65 -15.54 -4.88 21.88
C MET A 65 -16.64 -5.45 22.78
N GLU A 66 -17.11 -6.68 22.52
CA GLU A 66 -18.07 -7.39 23.35
C GLU A 66 -17.54 -7.60 24.78
N SER A 67 -16.27 -7.98 24.92
CA SER A 67 -15.64 -8.15 26.23
C SER A 67 -15.57 -6.83 27.01
N LEU A 68 -15.26 -5.70 26.35
CA LEU A 68 -15.24 -4.39 26.98
C LEU A 68 -16.62 -3.93 27.43
N LEU A 69 -17.64 -4.20 26.63
CA LEU A 69 -19.02 -3.89 26.98
C LEU A 69 -19.49 -4.71 28.18
N ALA A 70 -19.21 -6.02 28.17
CA ALA A 70 -19.58 -6.91 29.27
C ALA A 70 -18.90 -6.48 30.58
N ASP A 71 -17.60 -6.17 30.54
CA ASP A 71 -16.85 -5.65 31.68
C ASP A 71 -17.43 -4.35 32.23
N TYR A 72 -17.83 -3.43 31.34
CA TYR A 72 -18.45 -2.17 31.72
C TYR A 72 -19.80 -2.39 32.40
N GLN A 73 -20.66 -3.23 31.82
CA GLN A 73 -21.97 -3.58 32.36
C GLN A 73 -21.84 -4.24 33.74
N ALA A 74 -20.89 -5.16 33.90
CA ALA A 74 -20.63 -5.83 35.18
C ALA A 74 -20.17 -4.85 36.27
N LYS A 75 -19.38 -3.83 35.93
CA LYS A 75 -18.84 -2.86 36.90
C LYS A 75 -19.80 -1.73 37.24
N THR A 76 -20.63 -1.31 36.31
CA THR A 76 -21.42 -0.06 36.43
C THR A 76 -22.92 -0.28 36.41
N GLY A 77 -23.40 -1.43 35.91
CA GLY A 77 -24.81 -1.63 35.57
C GLY A 77 -25.31 -0.73 34.42
N GLY A 78 -24.41 -0.01 33.73
CA GLY A 78 -24.76 0.92 32.66
C GLY A 78 -25.22 0.25 31.37
N SER A 79 -25.91 1.00 30.52
CA SER A 79 -26.39 0.54 29.22
C SER A 79 -25.27 0.55 28.15
N PHE A 80 -25.54 -0.06 26.99
CA PHE A 80 -24.68 0.05 25.81
C PHE A 80 -24.46 1.50 25.37
N THR A 81 -25.49 2.34 25.46
CA THR A 81 -25.41 3.76 25.13
C THR A 81 -24.44 4.49 26.07
N ASP A 82 -24.49 4.18 27.36
CA ASP A 82 -23.58 4.77 28.35
C ASP A 82 -22.13 4.34 28.10
N TRP A 83 -21.93 3.07 27.75
CA TRP A 83 -20.62 2.55 27.36
C TRP A 83 -20.06 3.29 26.14
N MET A 84 -20.86 3.41 25.07
CA MET A 84 -20.48 4.12 23.84
C MET A 84 -20.07 5.57 24.10
N GLN A 85 -20.74 6.28 25.00
CA GLN A 85 -20.40 7.67 25.35
C GLN A 85 -19.10 7.81 26.14
N ARG A 86 -18.61 6.73 26.74
CA ARG A 86 -17.46 6.73 27.65
C ARG A 86 -16.24 6.04 27.07
N VAL A 87 -16.43 5.15 26.11
CA VAL A 87 -15.36 4.37 25.49
C VAL A 87 -14.78 5.13 24.29
N ASP A 88 -13.47 5.38 24.34
CA ASP A 88 -12.70 5.64 23.13
C ASP A 88 -12.07 4.33 22.68
N ILE A 89 -12.72 3.63 21.74
CA ILE A 89 -12.24 2.32 21.28
C ILE A 89 -10.89 2.42 20.57
N PHE A 90 -10.54 3.55 19.96
CA PHE A 90 -9.28 3.66 19.24
C PHE A 90 -8.13 3.84 20.21
N ASP A 91 -8.29 4.74 21.18
CA ASP A 91 -7.30 4.93 22.24
C ASP A 91 -7.19 3.68 23.13
N ALA A 92 -8.31 2.98 23.40
CA ALA A 92 -8.30 1.74 24.17
C ALA A 92 -7.60 0.59 23.43
N ALA A 93 -7.91 0.38 22.15
CA ALA A 93 -7.22 -0.61 21.31
C ALA A 93 -5.73 -0.31 21.27
N TYR A 94 -5.39 0.96 21.03
CA TYR A 94 -4.01 1.37 20.93
C TYR A 94 -3.24 1.19 22.24
N ALA A 95 -3.80 1.66 23.36
CA ALA A 95 -3.20 1.44 24.68
C ALA A 95 -3.00 -0.06 24.96
N LEU A 96 -3.94 -0.91 24.56
CA LEU A 96 -3.87 -2.35 24.79
C LEU A 96 -2.73 -3.03 24.01
N VAL A 97 -2.47 -2.63 22.77
CA VAL A 97 -1.45 -3.26 21.90
C VAL A 97 -0.04 -2.70 22.10
N VAL A 98 0.11 -1.70 22.98
CA VAL A 98 1.38 -1.06 23.30
C VAL A 98 1.70 -1.06 24.79
N ASN A 99 0.83 -1.60 25.66
CA ASN A 99 1.01 -1.49 27.11
C ASN A 99 2.18 -2.30 27.69
N THR A 100 2.75 -3.22 26.93
CA THR A 100 3.99 -3.92 27.30
C THR A 100 5.01 -3.85 26.18
N THR A 101 6.28 -4.04 26.54
CA THR A 101 7.38 -4.02 25.57
C THR A 101 7.24 -5.15 24.54
N GLU A 102 6.76 -6.32 24.92
CA GLU A 102 6.54 -7.48 24.03
C GLU A 102 5.46 -7.16 22.99
N LYS A 103 4.33 -6.61 23.44
CA LYS A 103 3.21 -6.25 22.56
C LYS A 103 3.62 -5.15 21.60
N TRP A 104 4.34 -4.14 22.09
CA TRP A 104 4.88 -3.10 21.23
C TRP A 104 5.90 -3.65 20.22
N TRP A 105 6.81 -4.51 20.66
CA TRP A 105 7.79 -5.16 19.78
C TRP A 105 7.08 -5.85 18.61
N TRP A 106 5.98 -6.56 18.87
CA TRP A 106 5.17 -7.18 17.81
C TRP A 106 4.45 -6.17 16.92
N SER A 107 3.70 -5.23 17.52
CA SER A 107 2.92 -4.21 16.80
C SER A 107 3.80 -3.36 15.88
N SER A 108 5.04 -3.08 16.29
CA SER A 108 6.02 -2.34 15.49
C SER A 108 6.43 -3.08 14.20
N GLN A 109 6.44 -4.42 14.19
CA GLN A 109 6.73 -5.20 12.97
C GLN A 109 5.65 -4.99 11.91
N HIS A 110 4.39 -4.96 12.35
CA HIS A 110 3.25 -4.70 11.48
C HIS A 110 3.30 -3.26 10.91
N LEU A 111 3.66 -2.27 11.74
CA LEU A 111 3.86 -0.88 11.29
C LEU A 111 5.00 -0.73 10.27
N LEU A 112 6.15 -1.37 10.49
CA LEU A 112 7.26 -1.39 9.51
C LEU A 112 6.84 -2.05 8.21
N PHE A 113 6.08 -3.15 8.29
CA PHE A 113 5.55 -3.82 7.13
C PHE A 113 4.58 -2.92 6.35
N THR A 114 3.76 -2.15 7.06
CA THR A 114 2.85 -1.15 6.47
C THR A 114 3.60 -0.17 5.57
N VAL A 115 4.74 0.37 6.03
CA VAL A 115 5.58 1.29 5.23
C VAL A 115 5.93 0.66 3.87
N SER A 116 6.35 -0.60 3.89
CA SER A 116 6.74 -1.35 2.69
C SER A 116 5.57 -1.53 1.72
N VAL A 117 4.40 -1.88 2.25
CA VAL A 117 3.17 -2.04 1.48
C VAL A 117 2.70 -0.70 0.89
N MET A 118 2.82 0.41 1.64
CA MET A 118 2.45 1.74 1.13
C MET A 118 3.31 2.16 -0.06
N ILE A 119 4.62 1.93 0.00
CA ILE A 119 5.53 2.22 -1.12
C ILE A 119 5.21 1.33 -2.31
N PHE A 120 4.92 0.05 -2.06
CA PHE A 120 4.48 -0.88 -3.08
C PHE A 120 3.18 -0.43 -3.76
N PHE A 121 2.16 -0.04 -2.99
CA PHE A 121 0.90 0.50 -3.52
C PHE A 121 1.11 1.77 -4.33
N TRP A 122 1.91 2.71 -3.82
CA TRP A 122 2.24 3.92 -4.55
C TRP A 122 2.91 3.58 -5.89
N ARG A 123 3.92 2.72 -5.86
CA ARG A 123 4.70 2.34 -7.03
C ARG A 123 3.86 1.62 -8.08
N GLU A 124 3.16 0.56 -7.68
CA GLU A 124 2.31 -0.23 -8.56
C GLU A 124 1.05 0.54 -8.98
N GLY A 125 0.55 1.44 -8.14
CA GLY A 125 -0.54 2.35 -8.46
C GLY A 125 -0.19 3.26 -9.64
N ILE A 126 1.00 3.88 -9.62
CA ILE A 126 1.51 4.69 -10.73
C ILE A 126 1.66 3.84 -12.00
N HIS A 127 2.21 2.62 -11.89
CA HIS A 127 2.36 1.72 -13.04
C HIS A 127 1.04 1.42 -13.74
N ARG A 128 0.01 1.12 -12.95
CA ARG A 128 -1.33 0.81 -13.46
C ARG A 128 -1.99 2.03 -14.09
N ALA A 129 -1.80 3.21 -13.49
CA ALA A 129 -2.30 4.47 -14.05
C ALA A 129 -1.79 4.73 -15.47
N LEU A 130 -0.53 4.38 -15.72
CA LEU A 130 0.09 4.55 -17.02
C LEU A 130 -0.32 3.48 -18.03
N SER A 131 -0.82 2.31 -17.62
CA SER A 131 -0.91 1.15 -18.52
C SER A 131 -2.30 0.86 -19.09
N TYR A 132 -3.33 1.58 -18.64
CA TYR A 132 -4.68 1.49 -19.20
C TYR A 132 -4.89 2.58 -20.28
N PRO A 133 -4.69 2.27 -21.58
CA PRO A 133 -5.46 2.97 -22.59
C PRO A 133 -6.92 2.55 -22.38
N PHE A 134 -7.76 3.46 -21.88
CA PHE A 134 -9.20 3.30 -22.06
C PHE A 134 -9.44 3.35 -23.57
N ILE A 135 -9.46 2.19 -24.22
CA ILE A 135 -9.96 2.06 -25.58
C ILE A 135 -11.48 2.02 -25.36
N PRO A 136 -12.22 3.08 -25.70
CA PRO A 136 -13.66 3.01 -25.60
C PRO A 136 -14.11 1.82 -26.44
N VAL A 137 -14.91 0.92 -25.85
CA VAL A 137 -15.39 -0.34 -26.46
C VAL A 137 -15.97 -0.09 -27.86
N SER A 138 -16.50 1.11 -28.11
CA SER A 138 -17.00 1.54 -29.42
C SER A 138 -15.92 1.65 -30.50
N LYS A 139 -14.67 2.02 -30.19
CA LYS A 139 -13.58 2.11 -31.18
C LYS A 139 -13.01 0.75 -31.55
N GLU A 140 -12.88 -0.17 -30.60
CA GLU A 140 -12.45 -1.55 -30.89
C GLU A 140 -13.52 -2.31 -31.69
N ALA A 141 -14.79 -2.15 -31.31
CA ALA A 141 -15.91 -2.68 -32.09
C ALA A 141 -15.99 -2.06 -33.50
N ALA A 142 -15.73 -0.75 -33.64
CA ALA A 142 -15.71 -0.06 -34.93
C ALA A 142 -14.51 -0.45 -35.81
N GLU A 143 -13.32 -0.69 -35.23
CA GLU A 143 -12.16 -1.17 -35.98
C GLU A 143 -12.27 -2.64 -36.39
N ILE A 144 -12.94 -3.48 -35.59
CA ILE A 144 -13.24 -4.87 -35.95
C ILE A 144 -14.32 -4.93 -37.04
N ALA A 145 -15.26 -3.98 -37.07
CA ALA A 145 -16.30 -3.89 -38.09
C ALA A 145 -15.81 -3.37 -39.46
N LEU A 146 -14.59 -2.84 -39.58
CA LEU A 146 -14.08 -2.34 -40.84
C LEU A 146 -13.46 -3.45 -41.71
N PRO A 147 -13.89 -3.61 -42.97
CA PRO A 147 -13.38 -4.64 -43.87
C PRO A 147 -11.88 -4.47 -44.12
N ARG A 148 -11.16 -5.61 -44.07
CA ARG A 148 -9.69 -5.73 -44.13
C ARG A 148 -9.05 -5.00 -45.32
N SER A 149 -9.79 -4.82 -46.42
CA SER A 149 -9.35 -4.14 -47.64
C SER A 149 -9.23 -2.61 -47.52
N LYS A 150 -9.82 -1.97 -46.50
CA LYS A 150 -9.73 -0.53 -46.26
C LYS A 150 -8.73 -0.12 -45.16
N ARG A 151 -7.98 -1.07 -44.58
CA ARG A 151 -6.78 -0.78 -43.76
C ARG A 151 -5.61 -0.35 -44.67
N SER A 152 -5.83 0.67 -45.49
CA SER A 152 -4.78 1.44 -46.12
C SER A 152 -3.91 2.07 -45.04
N SER A 153 -2.60 2.14 -45.30
CA SER A 153 -1.46 2.58 -44.46
C SER A 153 -1.66 3.87 -43.65
N LYS A 154 -2.64 3.90 -42.74
CA LYS A 154 -2.87 5.03 -41.84
C LYS A 154 -1.64 5.14 -40.96
N LYS A 155 -0.84 6.15 -41.27
CA LYS A 155 0.34 6.62 -40.54
C LYS A 155 -0.01 6.54 -39.05
N ALA A 156 0.77 5.75 -38.30
CA ALA A 156 0.51 5.49 -36.88
C ALA A 156 0.20 6.80 -36.16
N GLU A 157 -1.06 6.95 -35.76
CA GLU A 157 -1.53 8.13 -35.05
C GLU A 157 -0.76 8.16 -33.72
N PRO A 158 -0.15 9.31 -33.35
CA PRO A 158 0.64 9.39 -32.13
C PRO A 158 -0.22 8.97 -30.94
N ALA A 159 0.32 8.10 -30.10
CA ALA A 159 -0.40 7.63 -28.91
C ALA A 159 -0.96 8.83 -28.14
N PRO A 160 -2.24 8.80 -27.74
CA PRO A 160 -2.86 9.94 -27.07
C PRO A 160 -2.04 10.30 -25.83
N ALA A 161 -1.72 11.59 -25.70
CA ALA A 161 -1.02 12.10 -24.54
C ALA A 161 -1.75 11.65 -23.26
N VAL A 162 -0.99 11.18 -22.27
CA VAL A 162 -1.55 10.83 -20.95
C VAL A 162 -2.15 12.11 -20.38
N THR A 163 -3.48 12.25 -20.43
CA THR A 163 -4.17 13.39 -19.83
C THR A 163 -4.08 13.29 -18.32
N GLY A 164 -3.91 14.42 -17.63
CA GLY A 164 -3.75 14.46 -16.16
C GLY A 164 -4.93 13.85 -15.38
N GLU A 165 -6.08 13.72 -16.01
CA GLU A 165 -7.30 13.11 -15.50
C GLU A 165 -7.18 11.59 -15.28
N ARG A 166 -6.32 10.88 -16.03
CA ARG A 166 -6.10 9.44 -15.83
C ARG A 166 -5.28 9.16 -14.59
N LEU A 167 -4.29 10.00 -14.32
CA LEU A 167 -3.36 9.82 -13.21
C LEU A 167 -4.09 9.89 -11.86
N SER A 168 -5.02 10.82 -11.76
CA SER A 168 -5.76 11.14 -10.55
C SER A 168 -6.85 10.15 -10.16
N ILE A 169 -7.57 9.56 -11.12
CA ILE A 169 -8.52 8.45 -10.85
C ILE A 169 -7.78 7.27 -10.23
N TRP A 170 -6.53 7.03 -10.65
CA TRP A 170 -5.71 5.95 -10.10
C TRP A 170 -5.07 6.28 -8.76
N PHE A 171 -4.70 7.54 -8.53
CA PHE A 171 -4.33 7.99 -7.19
C PHE A 171 -5.48 7.85 -6.21
N ALA A 172 -6.70 8.21 -6.63
CA ALA A 172 -7.90 7.95 -5.84
C ALA A 172 -8.05 6.46 -5.53
N ASN A 173 -7.86 5.58 -6.52
CA ASN A 173 -7.91 4.13 -6.30
C ASN A 173 -6.86 3.67 -5.28
N THR A 174 -5.60 4.10 -5.44
CA THR A 174 -4.49 3.73 -4.54
C THR A 174 -4.76 4.22 -3.12
N PHE A 175 -5.29 5.43 -2.98
CA PHE A 175 -5.69 5.99 -1.70
C PHE A 175 -6.80 5.18 -1.02
N VAL A 176 -7.77 4.67 -1.78
CA VAL A 176 -8.82 3.81 -1.22
C VAL A 176 -8.25 2.48 -0.68
N PHE A 177 -7.24 1.89 -1.35
CA PHE A 177 -6.49 0.76 -0.79
C PHE A 177 -5.79 1.14 0.50
N VAL A 178 -5.09 2.27 0.53
CA VAL A 178 -4.43 2.77 1.73
C VAL A 178 -5.43 2.91 2.88
N LEU A 179 -6.59 3.52 2.65
CA LEU A 179 -7.66 3.65 3.64
C LEU A 179 -8.13 2.28 4.14
N LEU A 180 -8.36 1.32 3.24
CA LEU A 180 -8.74 -0.05 3.63
C LEU A 180 -7.66 -0.74 4.47
N GLY A 181 -6.38 -0.51 4.15
CA GLY A 181 -5.27 -1.02 4.94
C GLY A 181 -5.22 -0.43 6.36
N PHE A 182 -5.41 0.89 6.49
CA PHE A 182 -5.38 1.58 7.79
C PHE A 182 -6.61 1.32 8.67
N LEU A 183 -7.81 1.25 8.08
CA LEU A 183 -9.07 1.14 8.83
C LEU A 183 -9.59 -0.30 8.94
N GLY A 184 -9.12 -1.20 8.08
CA GLY A 184 -9.63 -2.55 7.97
C GLY A 184 -8.59 -3.58 8.35
N ALA A 185 -7.82 -4.00 7.35
CA ALA A 185 -6.78 -5.01 7.49
C ALA A 185 -5.81 -4.85 6.31
N ILE A 186 -4.51 -4.75 6.60
CA ILE A 186 -3.47 -4.56 5.58
C ILE A 186 -3.41 -5.75 4.64
N SER A 187 -3.58 -6.96 5.14
CA SER A 187 -3.60 -8.17 4.33
C SER A 187 -4.81 -8.27 3.41
N THR A 188 -6.01 -7.90 3.88
CA THR A 188 -7.20 -7.82 3.02
C THR A 188 -6.95 -6.83 1.89
N CYS A 189 -6.47 -5.64 2.23
CA CYS A 189 -6.11 -4.63 1.26
C CYS A 189 -5.05 -5.13 0.27
N LEU A 190 -3.95 -5.68 0.75
CA LEU A 190 -2.83 -6.17 -0.06
C LEU A 190 -3.29 -7.28 -1.01
N ALA A 191 -4.04 -8.25 -0.52
CA ALA A 191 -4.56 -9.34 -1.34
C ALA A 191 -5.53 -8.83 -2.42
N LEU A 192 -6.46 -7.93 -2.09
CA LEU A 192 -7.34 -7.29 -3.09
C LEU A 192 -6.54 -6.47 -4.12
N PHE A 193 -5.50 -5.78 -3.69
CA PHE A 193 -4.60 -5.04 -4.57
C PHE A 193 -3.82 -5.97 -5.52
N LEU A 194 -3.44 -7.16 -5.04
CA LEU A 194 -2.71 -8.17 -5.79
C LEU A 194 -3.59 -8.97 -6.78
N ILE A 195 -4.91 -9.02 -6.59
CA ILE A 195 -5.84 -9.56 -7.60
C ILE A 195 -5.73 -8.76 -8.90
N GLN A 196 -5.62 -7.44 -8.78
CA GLN A 196 -5.44 -6.53 -9.90
C GLN A 196 -4.01 -6.57 -10.46
N HIS A 197 -3.08 -7.25 -9.78
CA HIS A 197 -1.71 -7.44 -10.27
C HIS A 197 -1.70 -8.53 -11.34
N ASN A 198 -2.03 -8.14 -12.58
CA ASN A 198 -1.96 -9.01 -13.74
C ASN A 198 -0.63 -8.84 -14.50
N PRO A 199 0.36 -9.70 -14.22
CA PRO A 199 1.66 -9.62 -14.88
C PRO A 199 1.65 -9.92 -16.38
N SER A 200 0.57 -10.53 -16.91
CA SER A 200 0.50 -10.95 -18.31
C SER A 200 0.26 -9.81 -19.30
N LEU A 201 -0.11 -8.62 -18.80
CA LEU A 201 -0.29 -7.43 -19.62
C LEU A 201 1.08 -6.84 -19.99
N LYS A 202 1.62 -7.24 -21.16
CA LYS A 202 2.88 -6.71 -21.75
C LYS A 202 2.94 -5.17 -21.83
N SER A 203 1.81 -4.48 -21.78
CA SER A 203 1.75 -3.01 -21.75
C SER A 203 2.33 -2.39 -20.47
N HIS A 204 2.46 -3.16 -19.38
CA HIS A 204 2.91 -2.65 -18.08
C HIS A 204 4.42 -2.36 -18.01
N THR A 205 5.26 -3.08 -18.77
CA THR A 205 6.72 -3.03 -18.58
C THR A 205 7.42 -1.83 -19.25
N LEU A 206 6.88 -1.28 -20.34
CA LEU A 206 7.59 -0.29 -21.16
C LEU A 206 7.57 1.14 -20.60
N ARG A 207 6.63 1.52 -19.73
CA ARG A 207 6.46 2.90 -19.22
C ARG A 207 7.27 3.21 -17.94
N ILE A 208 8.14 2.29 -17.55
CA ILE A 208 8.71 2.23 -16.19
C ILE A 208 9.94 3.13 -15.99
N LYS A 209 10.71 3.43 -17.05
CA LYS A 209 12.07 3.97 -16.92
C LYS A 209 12.19 5.38 -16.31
N ASP A 210 11.10 6.15 -16.24
CA ASP A 210 11.16 7.58 -15.89
C ASP A 210 10.41 7.97 -14.61
N VAL A 211 9.82 7.00 -13.89
CA VAL A 211 9.14 7.29 -12.62
C VAL A 211 10.18 7.37 -11.50
N GLN A 212 10.47 8.59 -11.03
CA GLN A 212 11.34 8.82 -9.87
C GLN A 212 10.51 9.14 -8.63
N PRO A 213 10.85 8.57 -7.46
CA PRO A 213 10.22 9.01 -6.21
C PRO A 213 10.57 10.47 -5.96
N THR A 214 9.57 11.24 -5.54
CA THR A 214 9.76 12.65 -5.20
C THR A 214 10.64 12.76 -3.95
N ALA A 215 11.38 13.87 -3.81
CA ALA A 215 12.15 14.13 -2.60
C ALA A 215 11.26 14.12 -1.34
N ALA A 216 10.02 14.63 -1.47
CA ALA A 216 9.03 14.60 -0.40
C ALA A 216 8.70 13.16 0.03
N LEU A 217 8.39 12.26 -0.91
CA LEU A 217 8.11 10.85 -0.60
C LEU A 217 9.26 10.19 0.14
N ASN A 218 10.50 10.38 -0.34
CA ASN A 218 11.70 9.85 0.33
C ASN A 218 11.84 10.39 1.76
N THR A 219 11.63 11.69 1.96
CA THR A 219 11.69 12.32 3.29
C THR A 219 10.65 11.72 4.22
N PHE A 220 9.40 11.58 3.79
CA PHE A 220 8.36 11.02 4.64
C PHE A 220 8.58 9.56 4.98
N ILE A 221 9.05 8.75 4.03
CA ILE A 221 9.42 7.35 4.31
C ILE A 221 10.53 7.29 5.36
N LEU A 222 11.56 8.14 5.23
CA LEU A 222 12.63 8.22 6.21
C LEU A 222 12.11 8.65 7.59
N MET A 223 11.19 9.61 7.63
CA MET A 223 10.55 10.07 8.87
C MET A 223 9.69 8.96 9.49
N SER A 224 8.95 8.17 8.71
CA SER A 224 8.18 7.02 9.20
C SER A 224 9.09 5.98 9.85
N VAL A 225 10.18 5.60 9.18
CA VAL A 225 11.10 4.60 9.76
C VAL A 225 11.83 5.15 10.99
N THR A 226 12.23 6.42 10.96
CA THR A 226 12.85 7.09 12.12
C THR A 226 11.88 7.16 13.28
N SER A 227 10.60 7.47 13.02
CA SER A 227 9.56 7.51 14.04
C SER A 227 9.35 6.14 14.68
N ILE A 228 9.37 5.05 13.90
CA ILE A 228 9.32 3.69 14.46
C ILE A 228 10.57 3.41 15.30
N ALA A 229 11.77 3.72 14.81
CA ALA A 229 12.99 3.51 15.58
C ALA A 229 13.02 4.34 16.88
N ALA A 230 12.49 5.55 16.86
CA ALA A 230 12.39 6.42 18.04
C ALA A 230 11.48 5.82 19.12
N THR A 231 10.50 4.98 18.77
CA THR A 231 9.63 4.37 19.80
C THR A 231 10.38 3.48 20.79
N ILE A 232 11.56 2.97 20.45
CA ILE A 232 12.39 2.16 21.36
C ILE A 232 12.76 2.95 22.61
N ILE A 233 13.01 4.25 22.46
CA ILE A 233 13.43 5.14 23.53
C ILE A 233 12.26 5.90 24.16
N LEU A 234 11.05 5.76 23.61
CA LEU A 234 9.85 6.41 24.12
C LEU A 234 9.06 5.40 24.94
N GLU A 235 8.92 5.65 26.24
CA GLU A 235 8.15 4.79 27.12
C GLU A 235 6.67 4.76 26.68
N PRO A 236 6.08 3.56 26.48
CA PRO A 236 4.69 3.45 26.06
C PRO A 236 3.73 4.16 27.01
N GLY A 237 2.71 4.80 26.46
CA GLY A 237 1.74 5.58 27.24
C GLY A 237 2.20 6.99 27.63
N THR A 238 3.44 7.38 27.34
CA THR A 238 3.88 8.77 27.53
C THR A 238 3.34 9.70 26.43
N PHE A 239 3.23 11.00 26.73
CA PHE A 239 2.84 12.02 25.77
C PHE A 239 3.72 12.02 24.50
N ALA A 240 5.03 11.84 24.67
CA ALA A 240 5.98 11.80 23.55
C ALA A 240 5.75 10.57 22.67
N PHE A 241 5.45 9.41 23.27
CA PHE A 241 5.10 8.19 22.53
C PHE A 241 3.85 8.39 21.66
N PHE A 242 2.77 8.96 22.22
CA PHE A 242 1.55 9.23 21.47
C PHE A 242 1.75 10.24 20.32
N TRP A 243 2.53 11.30 20.54
CA TRP A 243 2.83 12.26 19.47
C TRP A 243 3.68 11.67 18.36
N ASN A 244 4.69 10.87 18.72
CA ASN A 244 5.51 10.18 17.74
C ASN A 244 4.66 9.23 16.89
N LEU A 245 3.72 8.49 17.50
CA LEU A 245 2.81 7.65 16.74
C LEU A 245 1.89 8.45 15.81
N ARG A 246 1.30 9.56 16.28
CA ARG A 246 0.46 10.41 15.42
C ARG A 246 1.26 10.94 14.24
N ALA A 247 2.51 11.34 14.49
CA ALA A 247 3.45 11.73 13.44
C ALA A 247 3.73 10.58 12.47
N LEU A 248 3.94 9.34 12.95
CA LEU A 248 4.10 8.16 12.10
C LEU A 248 2.94 7.99 11.12
N HIS A 249 1.69 8.02 11.62
CA HIS A 249 0.51 7.89 10.76
C HIS A 249 0.44 9.02 9.73
N LEU A 250 0.73 10.26 10.16
CA LEU A 250 0.81 11.40 9.26
C LEU A 250 1.88 11.17 8.18
N PHE A 251 3.07 10.69 8.53
CA PHE A 251 4.16 10.43 7.59
C PHE A 251 3.84 9.30 6.61
N LEU A 252 2.99 8.35 6.99
CA LEU A 252 2.54 7.28 6.09
C LEU A 252 1.45 7.74 5.12
N ILE A 253 0.52 8.60 5.57
CA ILE A 253 -0.64 9.02 4.78
C ILE A 253 -0.32 10.24 3.91
N LEU A 254 0.41 11.21 4.46
CA LEU A 254 0.66 12.50 3.82
C LEU A 254 1.38 12.41 2.46
N PRO A 255 2.35 11.52 2.20
CA PRO A 255 2.96 11.40 0.88
C PRO A 255 1.94 11.06 -0.20
N ILE A 256 0.99 10.20 0.15
CA ILE A 256 -0.05 9.73 -0.74
C ILE A 256 -1.04 10.86 -0.99
N ILE A 257 -1.37 11.65 0.03
CA ILE A 257 -2.20 12.86 -0.10
C ILE A 257 -1.49 13.95 -0.91
N LEU A 258 -0.19 14.17 -0.72
CA LEU A 258 0.53 15.23 -1.43
C LEU A 258 0.72 14.90 -2.91
N ASP A 259 1.06 13.65 -3.20
CA ASP A 259 1.22 13.18 -4.58
C ASP A 259 -0.15 13.13 -5.30
N SER A 260 -1.19 12.68 -4.60
CA SER A 260 -2.57 12.71 -5.14
C SER A 260 -3.15 14.12 -5.22
N GLY A 261 -2.87 15.00 -4.25
CA GLY A 261 -3.51 16.30 -4.05
C GLY A 261 -3.19 17.32 -5.14
N THR A 262 -1.94 17.33 -5.63
CA THR A 262 -1.56 18.14 -6.79
C THR A 262 -2.32 17.75 -8.07
N SER A 263 -2.83 16.51 -8.10
CA SER A 263 -3.65 15.96 -9.18
C SER A 263 -5.17 16.04 -8.87
N TRP A 264 -5.56 15.96 -7.59
CA TRP A 264 -6.94 15.96 -7.11
C TRP A 264 -7.65 17.28 -7.40
N PHE A 265 -7.00 18.41 -7.13
CA PHE A 265 -7.55 19.73 -7.47
C PHE A 265 -7.66 19.96 -8.98
N LYS A 266 -6.87 19.25 -9.80
CA LYS A 266 -7.01 19.27 -11.26
C LYS A 266 -8.21 18.45 -11.71
N VAL A 267 -8.53 17.33 -11.05
CA VAL A 267 -9.74 16.53 -11.34
C VAL A 267 -11.01 17.25 -11.00
N LEU A 268 -11.08 17.84 -9.80
CA LEU A 268 -12.29 18.54 -9.38
C LEU A 268 -12.56 19.78 -10.23
N ARG A 269 -11.53 20.34 -10.88
CA ARG A 269 -11.63 21.51 -11.76
C ARG A 269 -11.78 21.16 -13.24
N SER A 270 -11.45 19.94 -13.68
CA SER A 270 -11.68 19.54 -15.07
C SER A 270 -13.15 19.21 -15.23
N PRO A 271 -13.96 20.03 -15.95
CA PRO A 271 -15.31 19.64 -16.27
C PRO A 271 -15.26 18.34 -17.07
N LEU A 272 -16.16 17.41 -16.73
CA LEU A 272 -16.44 16.13 -17.40
C LEU A 272 -16.95 16.32 -18.84
N SER A 273 -16.36 17.23 -19.60
CA SER A 273 -16.65 17.40 -21.01
C SER A 273 -15.91 16.29 -21.75
N PRO A 274 -16.63 15.35 -22.40
CA PRO A 274 -15.96 14.46 -23.34
C PRO A 274 -15.23 15.34 -24.36
N PRO A 275 -13.99 15.00 -24.76
CA PRO A 275 -13.33 15.70 -25.85
C PRO A 275 -14.26 15.59 -27.05
N SER A 276 -14.86 16.73 -27.44
CA SER A 276 -15.65 16.81 -28.66
C SER A 276 -14.75 16.35 -29.80
N VAL A 277 -15.22 15.34 -30.53
CA VAL A 277 -14.49 14.69 -31.62
C VAL A 277 -14.39 15.60 -32.87
N ASP A 278 -14.93 16.80 -32.79
CA ASP A 278 -15.09 17.69 -33.93
C ASP A 278 -14.21 18.93 -33.75
N ASP A 279 -12.97 18.87 -34.25
CA ASP A 279 -12.36 19.87 -35.15
C ASP A 279 -10.86 19.63 -35.31
N GLU A 280 -10.50 18.74 -36.23
CA GLU A 280 -9.14 18.66 -36.79
C GLU A 280 -9.17 18.93 -38.29
N THR A 281 -9.76 20.06 -38.66
CA THR A 281 -9.44 20.75 -39.91
C THR A 281 -8.99 22.16 -39.55
N THR A 282 -7.71 22.34 -39.20
CA THR A 282 -6.82 23.35 -39.81
C THR A 282 -5.42 23.26 -39.19
N LYS A 283 -4.49 22.86 -40.05
CA LYS A 283 -3.04 22.81 -39.88
C LYS A 283 -2.46 24.12 -39.34
N THR A 284 -1.50 24.02 -38.42
CA THR A 284 -0.27 24.83 -38.50
C THR A 284 0.94 23.98 -38.08
N PRO A 285 1.96 23.82 -38.95
CA PRO A 285 3.19 23.13 -38.59
C PRO A 285 3.97 24.02 -37.62
N VAL A 286 3.90 23.71 -36.32
CA VAL A 286 4.78 24.32 -35.33
C VAL A 286 6.22 23.90 -35.64
N LYS A 287 7.01 24.83 -36.19
CA LYS A 287 8.46 24.69 -36.35
C LYS A 287 9.06 24.44 -34.97
N GLN A 288 9.33 23.17 -34.64
CA GLN A 288 10.19 22.80 -33.52
C GLN A 288 11.58 23.36 -33.78
N ASN A 289 11.86 24.52 -33.18
CA ASN A 289 13.19 25.11 -33.16
C ASN A 289 14.17 24.12 -32.52
N ARG A 290 14.96 23.46 -33.39
CA ARG A 290 16.16 22.71 -33.04
C ARG A 290 17.19 23.65 -32.43
N LEU A 291 17.04 23.95 -31.13
CA LEU A 291 18.14 24.46 -30.30
C LEU A 291 18.79 23.28 -29.57
N SER A 292 19.44 22.41 -30.35
CA SER A 292 20.38 21.42 -29.82
C SER A 292 21.69 22.14 -29.48
N LYS A 293 21.68 22.95 -28.42
CA LYS A 293 22.93 23.38 -27.77
C LYS A 293 23.54 22.15 -27.11
N SER A 294 24.62 21.67 -27.73
CA SER A 294 25.60 20.73 -27.20
C SER A 294 25.93 21.07 -25.74
N LYS A 295 25.24 20.42 -24.80
CA LYS A 295 25.61 20.41 -23.39
C LYS A 295 26.78 19.44 -23.28
N LYS A 296 27.94 19.95 -22.84
CA LYS A 296 29.11 19.16 -22.46
C LYS A 296 28.67 17.92 -21.68
N PRO A 297 29.30 16.75 -21.88
CA PRO A 297 28.99 15.53 -21.15
C PRO A 297 29.29 15.75 -19.66
N GLY A 298 28.30 16.25 -18.93
CA GLY A 298 28.35 16.36 -17.48
C GLY A 298 28.45 14.95 -16.91
N LYS A 299 29.26 14.79 -15.85
CA LYS A 299 29.37 13.52 -15.11
C LYS A 299 27.97 12.94 -14.92
N PRO A 300 27.75 11.65 -15.22
CA PRO A 300 26.45 11.03 -15.05
C PRO A 300 26.06 11.16 -13.57
N ARG A 301 25.08 12.03 -13.28
CA ARG A 301 24.48 12.07 -11.94
C ARG A 301 23.82 10.72 -11.74
N ARG A 302 24.26 9.98 -10.71
CA ARG A 302 23.59 8.75 -10.27
C ARG A 302 22.11 9.10 -10.05
N LYS A 303 21.23 8.54 -10.88
CA LYS A 303 19.79 8.72 -10.75
C LYS A 303 19.32 7.83 -9.60
N TRP A 304 18.57 8.40 -8.67
CA TRP A 304 17.93 7.64 -7.61
C TRP A 304 16.74 6.87 -8.21
N GLU A 305 16.79 5.55 -8.13
CA GLU A 305 15.77 4.66 -8.71
C GLU A 305 14.87 4.08 -7.61
N VAL A 306 13.70 3.55 -7.99
CA VAL A 306 12.76 2.95 -7.04
C VAL A 306 13.38 1.76 -6.29
N LYS A 307 14.28 1.00 -6.93
CA LYS A 307 15.03 -0.08 -6.25
C LYS A 307 15.89 0.45 -5.10
N ASP A 308 16.45 1.66 -5.21
CA ASP A 308 17.24 2.28 -4.14
C ASP A 308 16.33 2.61 -2.95
N LEU A 309 15.09 3.05 -3.21
CA LEU A 309 14.09 3.28 -2.17
C LEU A 309 13.70 1.98 -1.45
N TYR A 310 13.45 0.90 -2.19
CA TYR A 310 13.16 -0.40 -1.59
C TYR A 310 14.34 -0.94 -0.76
N ASN A 311 15.57 -0.80 -1.25
CA ASN A 311 16.77 -1.18 -0.49
C ASN A 311 16.91 -0.35 0.79
N LEU A 312 16.67 0.96 0.71
CA LEU A 312 16.70 1.85 1.87
C LEU A 312 15.68 1.41 2.93
N VAL A 313 14.43 1.16 2.52
CA VAL A 313 13.37 0.73 3.44
C VAL A 313 13.67 -0.64 4.03
N GLY A 314 14.07 -1.61 3.20
CA GLY A 314 14.43 -2.95 3.67
C GLY A 314 15.58 -2.92 4.68
N PHE A 315 16.60 -2.10 4.43
CA PHE A 315 17.73 -1.92 5.34
C PHE A 315 17.31 -1.25 6.65
N MET A 316 16.54 -0.17 6.58
CA MET A 316 16.13 0.55 7.79
C MET A 316 15.13 -0.25 8.63
N SER A 317 14.24 -1.02 8.00
CA SER A 317 13.38 -2.00 8.67
C SER A 317 14.20 -3.08 9.37
N LEU A 318 15.24 -3.61 8.70
CA LEU A 318 16.13 -4.61 9.28
C LEU A 318 16.86 -4.07 10.51
N VAL A 319 17.46 -2.88 10.39
CA VAL A 319 18.15 -2.22 11.52
C VAL A 319 17.18 -1.97 12.67
N SER A 320 15.98 -1.46 12.39
CA SER A 320 14.95 -1.23 13.39
C SER A 320 14.55 -2.53 14.10
N HIS A 321 14.27 -3.60 13.33
CA HIS A 321 13.94 -4.91 13.86
C HIS A 321 15.06 -5.47 14.75
N LEU A 322 16.31 -5.47 14.25
CA LEU A 322 17.46 -5.98 15.02
C LEU A 322 17.69 -5.18 16.30
N THR A 323 17.53 -3.85 16.25
CA THR A 323 17.69 -2.98 17.42
C THR A 323 16.59 -3.24 18.45
N LEU A 324 15.33 -3.32 18.02
CA LEU A 324 14.19 -3.66 18.86
C LEU A 324 14.36 -5.02 19.54
N THR A 325 14.74 -6.03 18.77
CA THR A 325 14.97 -7.39 19.25
C THR A 325 16.14 -7.45 20.22
N ALA A 326 17.28 -6.82 19.89
CA ALA A 326 18.43 -6.76 20.79
C ALA A 326 18.10 -6.05 22.09
N PHE A 327 17.38 -4.92 22.03
CA PHE A 327 16.95 -4.18 23.21
C PHE A 327 16.00 -4.99 24.09
N TYR A 328 15.04 -5.68 23.48
CA TYR A 328 14.12 -6.57 24.20
C TYR A 328 14.88 -7.63 25.02
N PHE A 329 15.78 -8.39 24.37
CA PHE A 329 16.54 -9.43 25.04
C PHE A 329 17.57 -8.88 26.05
N ALA A 330 18.28 -7.81 25.71
CA ALA A 330 19.34 -7.27 26.56
C ALA A 330 18.81 -6.55 27.80
N ARG A 331 17.71 -5.80 27.68
CA ARG A 331 17.20 -4.96 28.78
C ARG A 331 16.21 -5.69 29.68
N TYR A 332 15.37 -6.54 29.11
CA TYR A 332 14.25 -7.15 29.85
C TYR A 332 14.51 -8.61 30.20
N GLY A 333 15.58 -9.22 29.69
CA GLY A 333 15.84 -10.65 29.88
C GLY A 333 14.72 -11.53 29.31
N GLY A 334 13.95 -10.99 28.36
CA GLY A 334 12.74 -11.60 27.87
C GLY A 334 13.01 -12.92 27.14
N THR A 335 11.99 -13.77 27.08
CA THR A 335 12.07 -15.07 26.40
C THR A 335 11.25 -15.09 25.12
N VAL A 336 11.63 -15.95 24.17
CA VAL A 336 10.82 -16.17 22.95
C VAL A 336 9.39 -16.59 23.29
N THR A 337 9.21 -17.34 24.39
CA THR A 337 7.89 -17.77 24.87
C THR A 337 7.03 -16.59 25.32
N GLU A 338 7.61 -15.57 25.94
CA GLU A 338 6.89 -14.34 26.32
C GLU A 338 6.45 -13.54 25.10
N LEU A 339 7.31 -13.42 24.07
CA LEU A 339 6.91 -12.83 22.79
C LEU A 339 5.73 -13.58 22.17
N ILE A 340 5.78 -14.92 22.13
CA ILE A 340 4.68 -15.73 21.60
C ILE A 340 3.40 -15.54 22.42
N ARG A 341 3.48 -15.49 23.76
CA ARG A 341 2.30 -15.24 24.60
C ARG A 341 1.74 -13.85 24.35
N ALA A 342 2.58 -12.83 24.24
CA ALA A 342 2.16 -11.45 24.01
C ALA A 342 1.32 -11.31 22.74
N VAL A 343 1.69 -12.02 21.67
CA VAL A 343 1.00 -12.06 20.37
C VAL A 343 -0.46 -12.53 20.48
N PHE A 344 -0.77 -13.41 21.42
CA PHE A 344 -2.10 -13.99 21.63
C PHE A 344 -2.74 -13.57 22.97
N ASP A 345 -2.17 -12.59 23.65
CA ASP A 345 -2.56 -12.20 25.01
C ASP A 345 -3.97 -11.62 25.08
N ASN A 346 -4.42 -10.99 23.99
CA ASN A 346 -5.76 -10.42 23.89
C ASN A 346 -6.26 -10.41 22.44
N HIS A 347 -7.57 -10.31 22.29
CA HIS A 347 -8.25 -10.29 20.99
C HIS A 347 -7.73 -9.20 20.03
N CYS A 348 -7.37 -8.00 20.52
CA CYS A 348 -6.83 -6.95 19.66
C CYS A 348 -5.44 -7.32 19.09
N GLN A 349 -4.56 -7.88 19.92
CA GLN A 349 -3.26 -8.38 19.48
C GLN A 349 -3.39 -9.58 18.52
N THR A 350 -4.31 -10.50 18.83
CA THR A 350 -4.62 -11.65 17.96
C THR A 350 -5.11 -11.18 16.59
N SER A 351 -5.93 -10.14 16.53
CA SER A 351 -6.37 -9.50 15.29
C SER A 351 -5.20 -8.97 14.45
N ILE A 352 -4.30 -8.17 15.04
CA ILE A 352 -3.11 -7.65 14.35
C ILE A 352 -2.21 -8.79 13.85
N THR A 353 -2.06 -9.83 14.68
CA THR A 353 -1.28 -11.03 14.35
C THR A 353 -1.86 -11.76 13.16
N ALA A 354 -3.17 -12.00 13.16
CA ALA A 354 -3.86 -12.64 12.05
C ALA A 354 -3.67 -11.83 10.76
N ASP A 355 -3.90 -10.52 10.82
CA ASP A 355 -3.69 -9.61 9.68
C ASP A 355 -2.25 -9.70 9.15
N TYR A 356 -1.26 -9.61 10.04
CA TYR A 356 0.15 -9.74 9.65
C TYR A 356 0.47 -11.09 8.99
N LEU A 357 0.01 -12.20 9.56
CA LEU A 357 0.25 -13.54 9.02
C LEU A 357 -0.40 -13.72 7.63
N PHE A 358 -1.64 -13.25 7.45
CA PHE A 358 -2.28 -13.28 6.13
C PHE A 358 -1.54 -12.39 5.12
N ALA A 359 -0.99 -11.25 5.56
CA ALA A 359 -0.19 -10.40 4.69
C ALA A 359 1.11 -11.11 4.27
N MET A 360 1.77 -11.81 5.19
CA MET A 360 2.95 -12.62 4.90
C MET A 360 2.63 -13.71 3.87
N VAL A 361 1.51 -14.43 4.03
CA VAL A 361 1.07 -15.43 3.06
C VAL A 361 0.83 -14.79 1.69
N ALA A 362 0.14 -13.64 1.63
CA ALA A 362 -0.07 -12.92 0.37
C ALA A 362 1.27 -12.52 -0.29
N VAL A 363 2.24 -12.04 0.49
CA VAL A 363 3.58 -11.71 0.00
C VAL A 363 4.33 -12.94 -0.50
N VAL A 364 4.28 -14.07 0.21
CA VAL A 364 4.92 -15.32 -0.23
C VAL A 364 4.34 -15.78 -1.57
N VAL A 365 3.01 -15.79 -1.71
CA VAL A 365 2.35 -16.12 -2.99
C VAL A 365 2.81 -15.15 -4.09
N PHE A 366 2.86 -13.85 -3.79
CA PHE A 366 3.37 -12.84 -4.73
C PHE A 366 4.82 -13.10 -5.15
N MET A 367 5.71 -13.34 -4.19
CA MET A 367 7.13 -13.63 -4.41
C MET A 367 7.31 -14.85 -5.31
N ILE A 368 6.62 -15.96 -5.02
CA ILE A 368 6.68 -17.18 -5.84
C ILE A 368 6.21 -16.89 -7.27
N THR A 369 5.07 -16.20 -7.43
CA THR A 369 4.50 -15.92 -8.76
C THR A 369 5.41 -15.02 -9.60
N GLU A 370 5.97 -13.97 -9.01
CA GLU A 370 6.84 -13.01 -9.71
C GLU A 370 8.23 -13.58 -9.99
N THR A 371 8.76 -14.42 -9.11
CA THR A 371 10.06 -15.10 -9.30
C THR A 371 10.03 -16.00 -10.52
N ARG A 372 8.96 -16.80 -10.67
CA ARG A 372 8.77 -17.66 -11.84
C ARG A 372 8.61 -16.83 -13.12
N ARG A 373 7.92 -15.70 -13.04
CA ARG A 373 7.71 -14.82 -14.19
C ARG A 373 9.00 -14.18 -14.69
N LEU A 374 9.79 -13.63 -13.78
CA LEU A 374 10.96 -12.82 -14.09
C LEU A 374 12.25 -13.64 -14.13
N SER A 375 12.14 -14.97 -14.06
CA SER A 375 13.28 -15.90 -14.01
C SER A 375 14.32 -15.53 -12.94
N ILE A 376 13.86 -15.00 -11.81
CA ILE A 376 14.73 -14.70 -10.66
C ILE A 376 15.20 -16.02 -10.05
N ASN A 377 16.42 -16.06 -9.50
CA ASN A 377 16.95 -17.26 -8.85
C ASN A 377 16.01 -17.75 -7.73
N GLY A 378 15.31 -18.86 -7.99
CA GLY A 378 14.32 -19.42 -7.06
C GLY A 378 14.91 -19.87 -5.73
N GLY A 379 16.19 -20.31 -5.71
CA GLY A 379 16.88 -20.68 -4.48
C GLY A 379 17.10 -19.47 -3.56
N LEU A 380 17.50 -18.33 -4.13
CA LEU A 380 17.64 -17.08 -3.37
C LEU A 380 16.30 -16.66 -2.75
N VAL A 381 15.23 -16.66 -3.54
CA VAL A 381 13.89 -16.25 -3.06
C VAL A 381 13.36 -17.23 -2.01
N PHE A 382 13.63 -18.53 -2.15
CA PHE A 382 13.32 -19.52 -1.13
C PHE A 382 13.98 -19.20 0.21
N TRP A 383 15.28 -18.87 0.22
CA TRP A 383 15.99 -18.46 1.43
C TRP A 383 15.45 -17.16 2.02
N MET A 384 15.08 -16.19 1.18
CA MET A 384 14.42 -14.97 1.62
C MET A 384 13.11 -15.27 2.35
N MET A 385 12.24 -16.11 1.78
CA MET A 385 10.97 -16.51 2.40
C MET A 385 11.19 -17.24 3.73
N LEU A 386 12.16 -18.16 3.78
CA LEU A 386 12.50 -18.89 5.00
C LEU A 386 13.04 -17.97 6.11
N SER A 387 13.70 -16.88 5.74
CA SER A 387 14.23 -15.89 6.68
C SER A 387 13.19 -14.89 7.20
N MET A 388 11.99 -14.80 6.61
CA MET A 388 10.97 -13.81 7.01
C MET A 388 10.56 -13.88 8.49
N PRO A 389 10.37 -15.07 9.11
CA PRO A 389 10.05 -15.15 10.54
C PRO A 389 11.17 -14.61 11.44
N LEU A 390 12.42 -14.66 10.96
CA LEU A 390 13.60 -14.25 11.72
C LEU A 390 13.99 -12.79 11.49
N LEU A 391 13.89 -12.31 10.26
CA LEU A 391 14.36 -10.99 9.84
C LEU A 391 13.24 -9.96 9.62
N SER A 392 12.00 -10.35 9.93
CA SER A 392 10.76 -9.61 9.68
C SER A 392 10.41 -9.51 8.19
N SER A 393 9.12 -9.68 7.87
CA SER A 393 8.62 -9.51 6.50
C SER A 393 8.78 -8.06 6.01
N SER A 394 8.82 -7.10 6.94
CA SER A 394 9.05 -5.68 6.68
C SER A 394 10.44 -5.36 6.11
N SER A 395 11.41 -6.26 6.29
CA SER A 395 12.76 -6.15 5.72
C SER A 395 12.86 -6.93 4.41
N ILE A 396 12.41 -8.18 4.45
CA ILE A 396 12.55 -9.11 3.33
C ILE A 396 11.72 -8.69 2.12
N PHE A 397 10.50 -8.21 2.33
CA PHE A 397 9.62 -7.85 1.23
C PHE A 397 10.17 -6.67 0.38
N PRO A 398 10.63 -5.54 0.97
CA PRO A 398 11.33 -4.51 0.20
C PRO A 398 12.56 -5.01 -0.54
N PHE A 399 13.43 -5.82 0.08
CA PHE A 399 14.59 -6.37 -0.63
C PHE A 399 14.18 -7.22 -1.82
N TYR A 400 13.12 -8.00 -1.68
CA TYR A 400 12.56 -8.74 -2.79
C TYR A 400 12.04 -7.80 -3.89
N LEU A 401 11.34 -6.72 -3.53
CA LEU A 401 10.87 -5.72 -4.50
C LEU A 401 12.04 -5.04 -5.24
N ALA A 402 13.16 -4.76 -4.57
CA ALA A 402 14.37 -4.23 -5.21
C ALA A 402 14.98 -5.23 -6.21
N LEU A 403 15.06 -6.51 -5.83
CA LEU A 403 15.50 -7.60 -6.71
C LEU A 403 14.59 -7.73 -7.94
N ARG A 404 13.26 -7.70 -7.71
CA ARG A 404 12.23 -7.74 -8.75
C ARG A 404 12.38 -6.58 -9.74
N GLU A 405 12.54 -5.35 -9.27
CA GLU A 405 12.74 -4.18 -10.15
C GLU A 405 14.01 -4.33 -11.00
N THR A 406 15.09 -4.89 -10.43
CA THR A 406 16.33 -5.14 -11.17
C THR A 406 16.12 -6.16 -12.29
N ALA A 407 15.45 -7.27 -12.00
CA ALA A 407 15.14 -8.29 -13.01
C ALA A 407 14.22 -7.76 -14.12
N MET A 408 13.20 -6.95 -13.76
CA MET A 408 12.35 -6.30 -14.76
C MET A 408 13.14 -5.37 -15.69
N LEU A 409 14.06 -4.57 -15.15
CA LEU A 409 14.88 -3.66 -15.95
C LEU A 409 15.84 -4.40 -16.90
N GLN A 410 16.38 -5.55 -16.47
CA GLN A 410 17.22 -6.41 -17.30
C GLN A 410 16.42 -6.96 -18.49
N GLN A 411 15.25 -7.54 -18.22
CA GLN A 411 14.36 -8.07 -19.26
C GLN A 411 13.97 -6.98 -20.29
N ILE A 412 13.63 -5.77 -19.82
CA ILE A 412 13.31 -4.64 -20.72
C ILE A 412 14.52 -4.26 -21.58
N SER A 413 15.74 -4.34 -21.04
CA SER A 413 16.95 -4.06 -21.80
C SER A 413 17.20 -5.10 -22.88
N GLU A 414 17.07 -6.38 -22.53
CA GLU A 414 17.24 -7.50 -23.46
C GLU A 414 16.23 -7.45 -24.60
N GLU A 415 14.94 -7.21 -24.30
CA GLU A 415 13.90 -7.05 -25.32
C GLU A 415 14.15 -5.83 -26.24
N ALA A 416 14.75 -4.77 -25.70
CA ALA A 416 15.09 -3.58 -26.49
C ALA A 416 16.27 -3.84 -27.43
N ASP A 417 17.26 -4.60 -26.99
CA ASP A 417 18.42 -4.98 -27.80
C ASP A 417 18.06 -6.03 -28.85
N GLU A 418 17.15 -6.96 -28.54
CA GLU A 418 16.60 -7.91 -29.52
C GLU A 418 15.85 -7.19 -30.64
N LYS A 419 15.01 -6.20 -30.32
CA LYS A 419 14.30 -5.38 -31.33
C LYS A 419 15.20 -4.51 -32.19
N ARG A 420 16.46 -4.30 -31.80
CA ARG A 420 17.45 -3.51 -32.56
C ARG A 420 18.27 -4.38 -33.52
N LYS A 421 18.36 -5.68 -33.26
CA LYS A 421 18.97 -6.65 -34.17
C LYS A 421 17.98 -6.98 -35.28
#